data_AF-A0A970PFW2-F1
#
_entry.id   AF-A0A970PFW2-F1
#
_cell.length_a   1.000
_cell.length_b   1.000
_cell.length_c   1.000
_cell.angle_alpha   90.00
_cell.angle_beta   90.00
_cell.angle_gamma   90.00
#
_symmetry.space_group_name_H-M   'P 1'
#
loop_
_entity.id
_entity.type
_entity.pdbx_description
1 polymer ?
#
loop_
_entity_poly.entity_id
_entity_poly.type
_entity_poly.pdbx_seq_one_letter_code
_entity_poly.pdbx_strand_id
1 'polypeptide(L)'
;MYCMNCGLQIPEDTRFCQYCGTKINPLPVGAANPPPIANIPPVSNQPSSVNVSPTGNVQPVQNLRGFSTRINDPAFAKYIKNTNRWSAIFSVILAIVAVVGFYIAGEKGADNMENPQALYIGLGIGGMFLLIALFQILGRKRSVTWDGTVEDRKVKKKTERQNYGDNDVRYEDYLEYTVIIRSDQGKKHTIRHRNNDTIYNYYSIGDRVRHHGGLKSFEKYDKTGDKFIPCNACGTLCDIREDYCSRCKCPLLK
;
A
#
# COMPACT_ATOMS: atom_id res chain seq x y z
N MET A 1 -16.00 21.30 6.90
CA MET A 1 -16.82 20.07 6.98
C MET A 1 -16.00 18.86 7.49
N TYR A 2 -16.63 17.73 7.86
CA TYR A 2 -15.93 16.48 8.25
C TYR A 2 -16.06 15.42 7.15
N CYS A 3 -15.00 14.64 6.93
CA CYS A 3 -15.04 13.53 5.99
C CYS A 3 -15.94 12.41 6.55
N MET A 4 -17.00 12.02 5.83
CA MET A 4 -17.91 10.96 6.26
C MET A 4 -17.26 9.56 6.31
N ASN A 5 -16.09 9.38 5.67
CA ASN A 5 -15.38 8.10 5.70
C ASN A 5 -14.39 7.99 6.88
N CYS A 6 -13.52 8.99 7.06
CA CYS A 6 -12.47 8.94 8.09
C CYS A 6 -12.72 9.82 9.32
N GLY A 7 -13.76 10.65 9.33
CA GLY A 7 -14.12 11.51 10.46
C GLY A 7 -13.21 12.73 10.68
N LEU A 8 -12.15 12.91 9.89
CA LEU A 8 -11.25 14.06 10.02
C LEU A 8 -11.83 15.32 9.35
N GLN A 9 -11.53 16.48 9.95
CA GLN A 9 -11.97 17.78 9.44
C GLN A 9 -11.25 18.09 8.11
N ILE A 10 -12.00 18.57 7.12
CA ILE A 10 -11.50 18.92 5.79
C ILE A 10 -12.05 20.28 5.33
N PRO A 11 -11.30 21.03 4.49
CA PRO A 11 -11.78 22.26 3.88
C PRO A 11 -13.01 22.03 2.99
N GLU A 12 -13.91 23.01 2.92
CA GLU A 12 -15.24 22.87 2.27
C GLU A 12 -15.20 22.78 0.74
N ASP A 13 -14.10 23.20 0.13
CA ASP A 13 -13.84 23.19 -1.32
C ASP A 13 -13.00 21.98 -1.77
N THR A 14 -12.72 21.03 -0.88
CA THR A 14 -11.93 19.85 -1.23
C THR A 14 -12.73 18.84 -2.05
N ARG A 15 -12.21 18.47 -3.24
CA ARG A 15 -12.76 17.40 -4.09
C ARG A 15 -12.43 15.99 -3.58
N PHE A 16 -11.38 15.87 -2.77
CA PHE A 16 -10.92 14.61 -2.18
C PHE A 16 -10.39 14.86 -0.77
N CYS A 17 -10.66 13.95 0.16
CA CYS A 17 -10.10 14.03 1.52
C CYS A 17 -8.59 13.80 1.48
N GLN A 18 -7.82 14.79 1.92
CA GLN A 18 -6.35 14.71 1.94
C GLN A 18 -5.78 13.61 2.86
N TYR A 19 -6.58 13.09 3.79
CA TYR A 19 -6.16 12.08 4.77
C TYR A 19 -6.47 10.65 4.34
N CYS A 20 -7.57 10.41 3.60
CA CYS A 20 -8.00 9.06 3.23
C CYS A 20 -8.29 8.88 1.73
N GLY A 21 -8.15 9.93 0.92
CA GLY A 21 -8.34 9.90 -0.53
C GLY A 21 -9.79 9.76 -0.99
N THR A 22 -10.77 9.75 -0.08
CA THR A 22 -12.19 9.61 -0.44
C THR A 22 -12.67 10.85 -1.19
N LYS A 23 -13.31 10.65 -2.35
CA LYS A 23 -13.92 11.73 -3.13
C LYS A 23 -15.05 12.37 -2.33
N ILE A 24 -15.03 13.69 -2.28
CA ILE A 24 -16.04 14.51 -1.65
C ILE A 24 -16.86 15.14 -2.78
N ASN A 25 -18.18 15.08 -2.67
CA ASN A 25 -19.06 15.85 -3.55
C ASN A 25 -19.43 17.15 -2.81
N PRO A 26 -18.69 18.26 -3.01
CA PRO A 26 -19.09 19.53 -2.45
C PRO A 26 -20.45 19.92 -3.05
N LEU A 27 -21.39 20.31 -2.19
CA LEU A 27 -22.62 20.96 -2.64
C LEU A 27 -22.26 22.28 -3.32
N PRO A 28 -22.95 22.70 -4.39
CA PRO A 28 -22.70 24.00 -5.00
C PRO A 28 -23.01 25.11 -3.99
N VAL A 29 -21.98 25.80 -3.51
CA VAL A 29 -22.14 27.01 -2.69
C VAL A 29 -22.49 28.14 -3.64
N GLY A 30 -23.76 28.54 -3.65
CA GLY A 30 -24.22 29.66 -4.48
C GLY A 30 -25.72 29.73 -4.69
N ALA A 31 -26.50 29.92 -3.62
CA ALA A 31 -27.80 30.57 -3.73
C ALA A 31 -28.15 31.23 -2.38
N ALA A 32 -28.51 32.51 -2.45
CA ALA A 32 -28.78 33.39 -1.34
C ALA A 32 -29.95 32.92 -0.45
N ASN A 33 -29.89 33.34 0.82
CA ASN A 33 -30.87 33.25 1.92
C ASN A 33 -32.31 32.83 1.54
N PRO A 34 -32.88 31.78 2.19
CA PRO A 34 -34.32 31.61 2.22
C PRO A 34 -34.99 32.57 3.23
N PRO A 35 -36.22 33.06 2.95
CA PRO A 35 -37.00 33.91 3.85
C PRO A 35 -37.52 33.16 5.09
N PRO A 36 -38.07 33.87 6.11
CA PRO A 36 -38.38 33.29 7.42
C PRO A 36 -39.50 32.24 7.37
N ILE A 37 -39.34 31.25 8.23
CA ILE A 37 -40.21 30.10 8.44
C ILE A 37 -41.60 30.57 8.91
N ALA A 38 -42.63 30.25 8.14
CA ALA A 38 -44.03 30.32 8.58
C ALA A 38 -44.64 28.91 8.59
N ASN A 39 -45.05 28.48 9.79
CA ASN A 39 -46.01 27.43 10.15
C ASN A 39 -46.03 26.13 9.32
N ILE A 40 -45.44 25.07 9.89
CA ILE A 40 -45.72 23.67 9.53
C ILE A 40 -46.40 22.99 10.73
N PRO A 41 -47.60 22.39 10.57
CA PRO A 41 -48.26 21.58 11.60
C PRO A 41 -47.56 20.22 11.77
N PRO A 42 -47.72 19.52 12.92
CA PRO A 42 -46.96 18.31 13.21
C PRO A 42 -47.35 17.16 12.27
N VAL A 43 -46.39 16.68 11.47
CA VAL A 43 -46.57 15.51 10.61
C VAL A 43 -46.38 14.24 11.43
N SER A 44 -47.45 13.44 11.37
CA SER A 44 -47.63 12.09 11.91
C SER A 44 -46.58 11.09 11.43
N ASN A 45 -46.10 10.26 12.36
CA ASN A 45 -45.24 9.10 12.07
C ASN A 45 -46.07 7.94 11.52
N GLN A 46 -45.96 7.65 10.21
CA GLN A 46 -46.26 6.33 9.66
C GLN A 46 -45.19 5.92 8.63
N PRO A 47 -44.76 4.63 8.61
CA PRO A 47 -43.71 4.16 7.72
C PRO A 47 -44.26 3.93 6.31
N SER A 48 -43.68 4.60 5.32
CA SER A 48 -43.95 4.35 3.91
C SER A 48 -43.13 3.15 3.42
N SER A 49 -43.82 2.10 2.98
CA SER A 49 -43.26 0.96 2.27
C SER A 49 -42.77 1.39 0.88
N VAL A 50 -41.45 1.51 0.72
CA VAL A 50 -40.84 1.71 -0.60
C VAL A 50 -40.67 0.34 -1.27
N ASN A 51 -41.45 0.11 -2.32
CA ASN A 51 -41.23 -0.98 -3.27
C ASN A 51 -39.97 -0.70 -4.07
N VAL A 52 -38.89 -1.45 -3.80
CA VAL A 52 -37.68 -1.48 -4.64
C VAL A 52 -37.73 -2.74 -5.50
N SER A 53 -37.84 -2.54 -6.81
CA SER A 53 -37.68 -3.58 -7.83
C SER A 53 -36.22 -4.06 -7.92
N PRO A 54 -35.94 -5.36 -8.15
CA PRO A 54 -34.60 -5.91 -8.06
C PRO A 54 -33.91 -5.92 -9.43
N THR A 55 -33.02 -4.97 -9.68
CA THR A 55 -32.04 -5.08 -10.79
C THR A 55 -30.67 -4.62 -10.32
N GLY A 56 -29.86 -5.61 -9.94
CA GLY A 56 -28.47 -5.44 -9.53
C GLY A 56 -28.14 -6.45 -8.45
N ASN A 57 -27.49 -7.55 -8.82
CA ASN A 57 -26.97 -8.56 -7.89
C ASN A 57 -26.01 -7.89 -6.88
N VAL A 58 -26.54 -7.42 -5.76
CA VAL A 58 -25.76 -7.19 -4.55
C VAL A 58 -25.59 -8.58 -3.93
N GLN A 59 -24.51 -9.26 -4.33
CA GLN A 59 -24.15 -10.50 -3.68
C GLN A 59 -23.89 -10.19 -2.19
N PRO A 60 -24.48 -10.98 -1.26
CA PRO A 60 -24.22 -10.81 0.16
C PRO A 60 -22.72 -10.93 0.40
N VAL A 61 -22.17 -10.07 1.26
CA VAL A 61 -20.76 -10.10 1.65
C VAL A 61 -20.44 -11.51 2.12
N GLN A 62 -19.77 -12.25 1.24
CA GLN A 62 -19.38 -13.63 1.42
C GLN A 62 -18.59 -13.73 2.72
N ASN A 63 -18.80 -14.82 3.46
CA ASN A 63 -18.13 -15.18 4.72
C ASN A 63 -16.69 -14.62 4.82
N LEU A 64 -16.51 -13.51 5.56
CA LEU A 64 -15.21 -12.80 5.71
C LEU A 64 -14.24 -13.51 6.68
N ARG A 65 -14.60 -14.72 7.11
CA ARG A 65 -13.78 -15.60 7.92
C ARG A 65 -13.23 -16.73 7.06
N GLY A 66 -11.92 -16.86 7.07
CA GLY A 66 -11.22 -17.87 6.29
C GLY A 66 -10.08 -17.26 5.49
N PHE A 67 -9.18 -18.12 5.04
CA PHE A 67 -8.26 -17.74 3.98
C PHE A 67 -8.95 -17.87 2.63
N SER A 68 -8.79 -16.85 1.79
CA SER A 68 -9.44 -16.71 0.51
C SER A 68 -8.85 -17.70 -0.50
N THR A 69 -9.74 -18.39 -1.22
CA THR A 69 -9.35 -19.28 -2.33
C THR A 69 -8.92 -18.48 -3.58
N ARG A 70 -9.21 -17.16 -3.60
CA ARG A 70 -8.86 -16.24 -4.69
C ARG A 70 -7.35 -16.02 -4.87
N ILE A 71 -6.51 -16.51 -3.96
CA ILE A 71 -5.05 -16.48 -4.15
C ILE A 71 -4.61 -17.24 -5.41
N ASN A 72 -5.37 -18.27 -5.80
CA ASN A 72 -5.09 -19.06 -7.00
C ASN A 72 -5.50 -18.37 -8.31
N ASP A 73 -6.02 -17.14 -8.24
CA ASP A 73 -6.37 -16.37 -9.43
C ASP A 73 -5.12 -16.06 -10.27
N PRO A 74 -5.16 -16.29 -11.61
CA PRO A 74 -4.03 -16.04 -12.49
C PRO A 74 -3.52 -14.59 -12.46
N ALA A 75 -4.31 -13.62 -11.99
CA ALA A 75 -3.88 -12.25 -11.76
C ALA A 75 -2.67 -12.15 -10.82
N PHE A 76 -2.58 -12.97 -9.77
CA PHE A 76 -1.41 -12.98 -8.88
C PHE A 76 -0.16 -13.51 -9.57
N ALA A 77 -0.28 -14.61 -10.32
CA ALA A 77 0.83 -15.15 -11.11
C ALA A 77 1.30 -14.13 -12.17
N LYS A 78 0.36 -13.46 -12.84
CA LYS A 78 0.65 -12.37 -13.79
C LYS A 78 1.35 -11.20 -13.10
N TYR A 79 0.89 -10.79 -11.93
CA TYR A 79 1.51 -9.72 -11.14
C TYR A 79 2.96 -10.06 -10.77
N ILE A 80 3.22 -11.26 -10.25
CA ILE A 80 4.59 -11.70 -9.89
C ILE A 80 5.47 -11.74 -11.15
N LYS A 81 4.98 -12.32 -12.26
CA LYS A 81 5.71 -12.38 -13.53
C LYS A 81 6.06 -10.99 -14.04
N ASN A 82 5.09 -10.07 -14.06
CA ASN A 82 5.31 -8.70 -14.49
C ASN A 82 6.29 -7.97 -13.57
N THR A 83 6.18 -8.14 -12.25
CA THR A 83 7.10 -7.51 -11.31
C THR A 83 8.53 -8.03 -11.49
N ASN A 84 8.73 -9.31 -11.81
CA ASN A 84 10.04 -9.86 -12.15
C ASN A 84 10.55 -9.28 -13.47
N ARG A 85 9.70 -9.23 -14.50
CA ARG A 85 10.04 -8.68 -15.82
C ARG A 85 10.44 -7.22 -15.75
N TRP A 86 9.67 -6.38 -15.03
CA TRP A 86 9.98 -4.96 -14.86
C TRP A 86 11.27 -4.74 -14.08
N SER A 87 11.52 -5.54 -13.02
CA SER A 87 12.78 -5.49 -12.29
C SER A 87 13.99 -5.78 -13.19
N ALA A 88 13.88 -6.76 -14.10
CA ALA A 88 14.94 -7.08 -15.07
C ALA A 88 15.09 -6.03 -16.18
N ILE A 89 13.99 -5.56 -16.77
CA ILE A 89 14.05 -4.54 -17.83
C ILE A 89 14.67 -3.25 -17.28
N PHE A 90 14.22 -2.78 -16.12
CA PHE A 90 14.71 -1.55 -15.53
C PHE A 90 16.19 -1.65 -15.15
N SER A 91 16.63 -2.77 -14.58
CA SER A 91 18.04 -2.96 -14.24
C SER A 91 18.94 -3.02 -15.48
N VAL A 92 18.49 -3.65 -16.57
CA VAL A 92 19.23 -3.68 -17.84
C VAL A 92 19.35 -2.29 -18.43
N ILE A 93 18.27 -1.51 -18.46
CA ILE A 93 18.30 -0.13 -18.95
C ILE A 93 19.29 0.71 -18.13
N LEU A 94 19.21 0.66 -16.79
CA LEU A 94 20.14 1.40 -15.92
C LEU A 94 21.59 0.95 -16.10
N ALA A 95 21.83 -0.35 -16.29
CA ALA A 95 23.18 -0.86 -16.53
C ALA A 95 23.76 -0.34 -17.85
N ILE A 96 22.96 -0.34 -18.93
CA ILE A 96 23.39 0.21 -20.22
C ILE A 96 23.67 1.71 -20.10
N VAL A 97 22.76 2.46 -19.46
CA VAL A 97 22.93 3.91 -19.25
C VAL A 97 24.19 4.19 -18.44
N ALA A 98 24.48 3.42 -17.39
CA ALA A 98 25.70 3.56 -16.62
C ALA A 98 26.94 3.29 -17.48
N VAL A 99 27.01 2.15 -18.16
CA VAL A 99 28.18 1.78 -18.98
C VAL A 99 28.45 2.80 -20.10
N VAL A 100 27.42 3.17 -20.85
CA VAL A 100 27.54 4.14 -21.96
C VAL A 100 27.88 5.54 -21.43
N GLY A 101 27.22 5.97 -20.35
CA GLY A 101 27.48 7.28 -19.75
C GLY A 101 28.92 7.42 -19.27
N PHE A 102 29.43 6.41 -18.54
CA PHE A 102 30.81 6.40 -18.08
C PHE A 102 31.82 6.24 -19.22
N TYR A 103 31.50 5.47 -20.26
CA TYR A 103 32.37 5.37 -21.44
C TYR A 103 32.55 6.73 -22.15
N ILE A 104 31.44 7.45 -22.40
CA ILE A 104 31.47 8.79 -23.02
C ILE A 104 32.18 9.80 -22.11
N ALA A 105 31.97 9.72 -20.80
CA ALA A 105 32.67 10.57 -19.83
C ALA A 105 34.20 10.36 -19.89
N GLY A 106 34.63 9.10 -20.01
CA GLY A 106 36.03 8.73 -20.19
C GLY A 106 36.65 9.26 -21.48
N GLU A 107 35.94 9.15 -22.62
CA GLU A 107 36.40 9.71 -23.91
C GLU A 107 36.50 11.25 -23.88
N LYS A 108 35.68 11.91 -23.06
CA LYS A 108 35.68 13.36 -22.91
C LYS A 108 36.67 13.87 -21.85
N GLY A 109 37.37 12.98 -21.15
CA GLY A 109 38.27 13.34 -20.04
C GLY A 109 37.55 14.03 -18.88
N ALA A 110 36.28 13.72 -18.64
CA ALA A 110 35.53 14.31 -17.54
C ALA A 110 36.17 13.94 -16.19
N ASP A 111 36.28 14.90 -15.28
CA ASP A 111 36.87 14.72 -13.94
C ASP A 111 38.28 14.10 -13.95
N ASN A 112 39.08 14.37 -14.99
CA ASN A 112 40.40 13.78 -15.22
C ASN A 112 40.39 12.24 -15.30
N MET A 113 39.24 11.68 -15.67
CA MET A 113 39.06 10.24 -15.80
C MET A 113 39.07 9.86 -17.28
N GLU A 114 40.05 9.04 -17.67
CA GLU A 114 40.19 8.55 -19.04
C GLU A 114 39.69 7.11 -19.15
N ASN A 115 39.44 6.66 -20.38
CA ASN A 115 39.25 5.23 -20.64
C ASN A 115 40.60 4.50 -20.59
N PRO A 116 40.68 3.30 -19.96
CA PRO A 116 39.58 2.40 -19.62
C PRO A 116 39.02 2.53 -18.19
N GLN A 117 39.56 3.42 -17.35
CA GLN A 117 39.17 3.51 -15.93
C GLN A 117 37.68 3.89 -15.78
N ALA A 118 37.22 4.91 -16.52
CA ALA A 118 35.82 5.32 -16.48
C ALA A 118 34.89 4.17 -16.90
N LEU A 119 35.22 3.45 -17.97
CA LEU A 119 34.48 2.26 -18.42
C LEU A 119 34.37 1.18 -17.33
N TYR A 120 35.44 0.89 -16.59
CA TYR A 120 35.40 -0.10 -15.49
C TYR A 120 34.44 0.31 -14.37
N ILE A 121 34.35 1.60 -14.04
CA ILE A 121 33.38 2.10 -13.06
C ILE A 121 31.96 1.90 -13.59
N GLY A 122 31.71 2.25 -14.86
CA GLY A 122 30.43 2.02 -15.52
C GLY A 122 30.00 0.55 -15.49
N LEU A 123 30.94 -0.38 -15.76
CA LEU A 123 30.71 -1.82 -15.68
C LEU A 123 30.44 -2.29 -14.24
N GLY A 124 31.16 -1.75 -13.25
CA GLY A 124 30.94 -2.06 -11.84
C GLY A 124 29.53 -1.67 -11.37
N ILE A 125 29.12 -0.42 -11.64
CA ILE A 125 27.78 0.08 -11.29
C ILE A 125 26.70 -0.67 -12.08
N GLY A 126 26.91 -0.90 -13.38
CA GLY A 126 25.99 -1.65 -14.22
C GLY A 126 25.79 -3.09 -13.72
N GLY A 127 26.88 -3.77 -13.36
CA GLY A 127 26.86 -5.09 -12.75
C GLY A 127 26.07 -5.11 -11.42
N MET A 128 26.22 -4.07 -10.58
CA MET A 128 25.48 -3.96 -9.33
C MET A 128 23.96 -3.91 -9.57
N PHE A 129 23.47 -3.14 -10.55
CA PHE A 129 22.03 -3.12 -10.88
C PHE A 129 21.50 -4.50 -11.30
N LEU A 130 22.25 -5.23 -12.11
CA LEU A 130 21.89 -6.57 -12.55
C LEU A 130 21.87 -7.56 -11.38
N LEU A 131 22.86 -7.51 -10.49
CA LEU A 131 22.93 -8.35 -9.30
C LEU A 131 21.77 -8.07 -8.34
N ILE A 132 21.42 -6.80 -8.10
CA ILE A 132 20.26 -6.43 -7.26
C ILE A 132 18.98 -7.02 -7.85
N ALA A 133 18.75 -6.87 -9.16
CA ALA A 133 17.58 -7.44 -9.82
C ALA A 133 17.56 -8.98 -9.72
N LEU A 134 18.70 -9.64 -9.93
CA LEU A 134 18.85 -11.08 -9.78
C LEU A 134 18.46 -11.53 -8.37
N PHE A 135 19.04 -10.92 -7.33
CA PHE A 135 18.73 -11.26 -5.94
C PHE A 135 17.27 -10.99 -5.58
N GLN A 136 16.66 -9.91 -6.06
CA GLN A 136 15.24 -9.63 -5.84
C GLN A 136 14.32 -10.66 -6.52
N ILE A 137 14.68 -11.15 -7.71
CA ILE A 137 13.91 -12.18 -8.43
C ILE A 137 14.09 -13.54 -7.74
N LEU A 138 15.32 -13.92 -7.38
CA LEU A 138 15.59 -15.16 -6.64
C LEU A 138 14.90 -15.17 -5.28
N GLY A 139 14.93 -14.05 -4.55
CA GLY A 139 14.26 -13.89 -3.26
C GLY A 139 12.75 -14.09 -3.37
N ARG A 140 12.11 -13.54 -4.41
CA ARG A 140 10.68 -13.78 -4.66
C ARG A 140 10.38 -15.22 -5.06
N LYS A 141 11.22 -15.85 -5.87
CA LYS A 141 11.06 -17.27 -6.25
C LYS A 141 11.22 -18.23 -5.07
N ARG A 142 12.11 -17.92 -4.13
CA ARG A 142 12.35 -18.72 -2.91
C ARG A 142 11.37 -18.42 -1.78
N SER A 143 10.50 -17.43 -1.96
CA SER A 143 9.51 -17.05 -0.97
C SER A 143 8.40 -18.11 -0.90
N VAL A 144 8.13 -18.62 0.30
CA VAL A 144 7.19 -19.73 0.54
C VAL A 144 5.93 -19.24 1.24
N THR A 145 4.82 -19.93 1.03
CA THR A 145 3.58 -19.72 1.78
C THR A 145 3.71 -20.32 3.17
N TRP A 146 3.28 -19.58 4.19
CA TRP A 146 3.28 -20.03 5.57
C TRP A 146 2.22 -19.28 6.37
N ASP A 147 1.76 -19.90 7.44
CA ASP A 147 0.76 -19.32 8.33
C ASP A 147 1.39 -18.94 9.68
N GLY A 148 0.77 -17.98 10.35
CA GLY A 148 1.25 -17.48 11.63
C GLY A 148 0.19 -16.70 12.38
N THR A 149 0.56 -16.19 13.54
CA THR A 149 -0.32 -15.43 14.42
C THR A 149 0.36 -14.14 14.83
N VAL A 150 -0.40 -13.06 14.93
CA VAL A 150 0.08 -11.80 15.51
C VAL A 150 0.32 -12.02 17.00
N GLU A 151 1.59 -12.06 17.38
CA GLU A 151 2.03 -12.35 18.75
C GLU A 151 2.03 -11.07 19.60
N ASP A 152 2.44 -9.94 19.01
CA ASP A 152 2.71 -8.72 19.77
C ASP A 152 2.64 -7.48 18.87
N ARG A 153 2.42 -6.31 19.48
CA ARG A 153 2.30 -5.00 18.84
C ARG A 153 3.00 -3.95 19.69
N LYS A 154 3.90 -3.16 19.11
CA LYS A 154 4.70 -2.16 19.83
C LYS A 154 4.67 -0.81 19.15
N VAL A 155 4.66 0.25 19.95
CA VAL A 155 4.94 1.62 19.51
C VAL A 155 6.21 2.08 20.21
N LYS A 156 7.19 2.58 19.46
CA LYS A 156 8.43 3.12 20.01
C LYS A 156 8.66 4.52 19.50
N LYS A 157 8.99 5.46 20.39
CA LYS A 157 9.56 6.75 19.99
C LYS A 157 11.03 6.53 19.65
N LYS A 158 11.45 7.02 18.48
CA LYS A 158 12.82 6.96 17.99
C LYS A 158 13.26 8.33 17.53
N THR A 159 14.56 8.58 17.57
CA THR A 159 15.18 9.79 17.04
C THR A 159 16.15 9.35 15.95
N GLU A 160 16.07 9.95 14.77
CA GLU A 160 17.03 9.73 13.69
C GLU A 160 17.81 11.01 13.43
N ARG A 161 19.13 10.85 13.28
CA ARG A 161 20.01 11.92 12.85
C ARG A 161 19.98 11.98 11.33
N GLN A 162 19.42 13.04 10.78
CA GLN A 162 19.45 13.36 9.36
C GLN A 162 20.58 14.34 9.08
N ASN A 163 21.39 14.05 8.06
CA ASN A 163 22.41 14.96 7.56
C ASN A 163 21.92 15.53 6.23
N TYR A 164 21.64 16.83 6.22
CA TYR A 164 21.11 17.53 5.06
C TYR A 164 22.21 18.15 4.18
N GLY A 165 23.50 17.90 4.47
CA GLY A 165 24.63 18.54 3.81
C GLY A 165 25.10 19.80 4.54
N ASP A 166 26.27 20.35 4.18
CA ASP A 166 26.85 21.58 4.77
C ASP A 166 26.86 21.64 6.32
N ASN A 167 27.13 20.50 6.97
CA ASN A 167 27.07 20.35 8.43
C ASN A 167 25.69 20.62 9.07
N ASP A 168 24.60 20.70 8.29
CA ASP A 168 23.23 20.75 8.79
C ASP A 168 22.79 19.36 9.26
N VAL A 169 22.99 19.11 10.55
CA VAL A 169 22.58 17.90 11.24
C VAL A 169 21.31 18.17 12.03
N ARG A 170 20.22 17.49 11.66
CA ARG A 170 18.94 17.58 12.36
C ARG A 170 18.59 16.26 13.02
N TYR A 171 18.00 16.35 14.21
CA TYR A 171 17.45 15.19 14.91
C TYR A 171 15.93 15.21 14.74
N GLU A 172 15.40 14.17 14.11
CA GLU A 172 13.98 14.04 13.87
C GLU A 172 13.40 12.91 14.70
N ASP A 173 12.45 13.26 15.56
CA ASP A 173 11.67 12.30 16.32
C ASP A 173 10.58 11.67 15.44
N TYR A 174 10.41 10.36 15.56
CA TYR A 174 9.33 9.63 14.91
C TYR A 174 8.81 8.49 15.79
N LEU A 175 7.55 8.12 15.56
CA LEU A 175 6.94 6.93 16.11
C LEU A 175 7.14 5.75 15.16
N GLU A 176 7.72 4.67 15.66
CA GLU A 176 7.79 3.39 14.97
C GLU A 176 6.67 2.47 15.48
N TYR A 177 5.69 2.23 14.62
CA TYR A 177 4.62 1.27 14.85
C TYR A 177 5.06 -0.09 14.33
N THR A 178 4.97 -1.12 15.19
CA THR A 178 5.48 -2.45 14.91
C THR A 178 4.40 -3.51 15.16
N VAL A 179 4.19 -4.41 14.21
CA VAL A 179 3.40 -5.63 14.35
C VAL A 179 4.34 -6.83 14.26
N ILE A 180 4.27 -7.73 15.23
CA ILE A 180 5.11 -8.93 15.32
C ILE A 180 4.23 -10.15 15.04
N ILE A 181 4.60 -10.89 14.01
CA ILE A 181 3.93 -12.12 13.59
C ILE A 181 4.88 -13.28 13.87
N ARG A 182 4.39 -14.33 14.54
CA ARG A 182 5.11 -15.59 14.70
C ARG A 182 4.52 -16.61 13.74
N SER A 183 5.35 -17.10 12.82
CA SER A 183 4.97 -18.23 11.97
C SER A 183 4.79 -19.49 12.82
N ASP A 184 4.01 -20.46 12.33
CA ASP A 184 3.82 -21.74 13.01
C ASP A 184 5.13 -22.53 13.17
N GLN A 185 6.09 -22.27 12.29
CA GLN A 185 7.44 -22.82 12.37
C GLN A 185 8.31 -22.11 13.44
N GLY A 186 7.73 -21.19 14.22
CA GLY A 186 8.39 -20.47 15.30
C GLY A 186 9.19 -19.23 14.86
N LYS A 187 9.39 -19.03 13.54
CA LYS A 187 10.13 -17.88 13.01
C LYS A 187 9.34 -16.58 13.23
N LYS A 188 10.03 -15.56 13.73
CA LYS A 188 9.50 -14.21 13.96
C LYS A 188 9.60 -13.35 12.69
N HIS A 189 8.50 -12.70 12.34
CA HIS A 189 8.35 -11.76 11.24
C HIS A 189 7.86 -10.42 11.81
N THR A 190 8.34 -9.31 11.27
CA THR A 190 8.04 -7.98 11.82
C THR A 190 7.65 -7.02 10.70
N ILE A 191 6.52 -6.34 10.88
CA ILE A 191 6.08 -5.22 10.04
C ILE A 191 6.36 -3.94 10.81
N ARG A 192 7.04 -2.97 10.19
CA ARG A 192 7.37 -1.68 10.80
C ARG A 192 6.93 -0.54 9.90
N HIS A 193 6.30 0.47 10.49
CA HIS A 193 5.93 1.70 9.81
C HIS A 193 6.34 2.92 10.66
N ARG A 194 6.95 3.91 10.00
CA ARG A 194 7.32 5.20 10.59
C ARG A 194 6.13 6.16 10.48
N ASN A 195 5.74 6.78 11.59
CA ASN A 195 4.69 7.80 11.69
C ASN A 195 3.37 7.41 11.01
N ASN A 196 3.12 6.12 10.86
CA ASN A 196 1.92 5.59 10.23
C ASN A 196 1.47 4.35 11.00
N ASP A 197 0.31 4.47 11.64
CA ASP A 197 -0.32 3.47 12.49
C ASP A 197 -1.36 2.62 11.75
N THR A 198 -1.56 2.82 10.44
CA THR A 198 -2.67 2.21 9.71
C THR A 198 -2.61 0.68 9.73
N ILE A 199 -1.45 0.11 9.41
CA ILE A 199 -1.24 -1.35 9.47
C ILE A 199 -1.19 -1.84 10.92
N TYR A 200 -0.71 -1.00 11.83
CA TYR A 200 -0.71 -1.33 13.26
C TYR A 200 -2.13 -1.47 13.80
N ASN A 201 -3.05 -0.59 13.42
CA ASN A 201 -4.45 -0.63 13.83
C ASN A 201 -5.26 -1.71 13.08
N TYR A 202 -4.80 -2.14 11.91
CA TYR A 202 -5.44 -3.20 11.12
C TYR A 202 -5.35 -4.59 11.77
N TYR A 203 -4.20 -4.89 12.41
CA TYR A 203 -3.94 -6.18 13.05
C TYR A 203 -4.19 -6.12 14.56
N SER A 204 -4.85 -7.13 15.11
CA SER A 204 -5.03 -7.37 16.54
C SER A 204 -4.16 -8.53 17.02
N ILE A 205 -3.77 -8.51 18.29
CA ILE A 205 -3.06 -9.65 18.90
C ILE A 205 -3.99 -10.87 18.84
N GLY A 206 -3.45 -12.01 18.42
CA GLY A 206 -4.20 -13.24 18.18
C GLY A 206 -4.76 -13.39 16.75
N ASP A 207 -4.66 -12.36 15.91
CA ASP A 207 -5.07 -12.49 14.51
C ASP A 207 -4.27 -13.57 13.80
N ARG A 208 -5.01 -14.48 13.16
CA ARG A 208 -4.43 -15.50 12.30
C ARG A 208 -4.12 -14.90 10.94
N VAL A 209 -2.92 -15.14 10.41
CA VAL A 209 -2.46 -14.58 9.14
C VAL A 209 -1.78 -15.61 8.25
N ARG A 210 -1.82 -15.38 6.94
CA ARG A 210 -1.13 -16.18 5.93
C ARG A 210 -0.24 -15.28 5.07
N HIS A 211 1.03 -15.65 5.01
CA HIS A 211 1.94 -15.11 4.02
C HIS A 211 1.84 -15.94 2.74
N HIS A 212 1.73 -15.27 1.60
CA HIS A 212 1.67 -15.93 0.29
C HIS A 212 3.02 -15.83 -0.42
N GLY A 213 3.57 -16.97 -0.83
CA GLY A 213 4.85 -17.04 -1.53
C GLY A 213 4.94 -16.10 -2.74
N GLY A 214 6.03 -15.36 -2.85
CA GLY A 214 6.27 -14.39 -3.92
C GLY A 214 5.58 -13.03 -3.73
N LEU A 215 4.70 -12.90 -2.72
CA LEU A 215 4.08 -11.64 -2.30
C LEU A 215 4.76 -11.13 -1.02
N LYS A 216 4.47 -9.87 -0.62
CA LYS A 216 5.15 -9.20 0.50
C LYS A 216 4.26 -8.92 1.72
N SER A 217 2.96 -9.11 1.59
CA SER A 217 1.98 -8.80 2.63
C SER A 217 1.23 -10.03 3.08
N PHE A 218 0.57 -9.90 4.22
CA PHE A 218 -0.13 -10.99 4.89
C PHE A 218 -1.63 -10.86 4.65
N GLU A 219 -2.27 -11.99 4.41
CA GLU A 219 -3.73 -12.11 4.45
C GLU A 219 -4.16 -12.37 5.89
N LYS A 220 -5.13 -11.60 6.39
CA LYS A 220 -5.77 -11.81 7.69
C LYS A 220 -6.88 -12.86 7.57
N TYR A 221 -7.02 -13.78 8.51
CA TYR A 221 -8.00 -14.85 8.45
C TYR A 221 -9.43 -14.34 8.68
N ASP A 222 -9.66 -13.63 9.79
CA ASP A 222 -10.95 -13.02 10.10
C ASP A 222 -10.90 -11.54 9.71
N LYS A 223 -11.63 -11.18 8.67
CA LYS A 223 -11.73 -9.81 8.16
C LYS A 223 -13.06 -9.17 8.54
N THR A 224 -13.82 -9.83 9.43
CA THR A 224 -15.13 -9.37 9.88
C THR A 224 -14.97 -8.05 10.64
N GLY A 225 -15.72 -7.03 10.21
CA GLY A 225 -15.67 -5.70 10.83
C GLY A 225 -14.56 -4.79 10.30
N ASP A 226 -13.65 -5.30 9.46
CA ASP A 226 -12.65 -4.45 8.80
C ASP A 226 -13.35 -3.54 7.77
N LYS A 227 -13.02 -2.24 7.76
CA LYS A 227 -13.56 -1.27 6.78
C LYS A 227 -12.74 -1.20 5.50
N PHE A 228 -11.48 -1.65 5.57
CA PHE A 228 -10.54 -1.68 4.47
C PHE A 228 -9.74 -2.97 4.50
N ILE A 229 -9.14 -3.31 3.37
CA ILE A 229 -8.27 -4.47 3.24
C ILE A 229 -7.00 -4.09 2.44
N PRO A 230 -5.79 -4.36 2.98
CA PRO A 230 -4.57 -4.21 2.22
C PRO A 230 -4.49 -5.25 1.09
N CYS A 231 -4.27 -4.81 -0.16
CA CYS A 231 -4.10 -5.72 -1.28
C CYS A 231 -2.85 -6.59 -1.11
N ASN A 232 -3.01 -7.91 -1.15
CA ASN A 232 -1.90 -8.85 -0.96
C ASN A 232 -0.78 -8.76 -2.02
N ALA A 233 -1.07 -8.19 -3.19
CA ALA A 233 -0.09 -8.03 -4.25
C ALA A 233 0.75 -6.76 -4.09
N CYS A 234 0.09 -5.61 -3.93
CA CYS A 234 0.74 -4.30 -4.02
C CYS A 234 0.65 -3.44 -2.75
N GLY A 235 -0.04 -3.91 -1.70
CA GLY A 235 -0.18 -3.20 -0.43
C GLY A 235 -1.12 -2.00 -0.45
N THR A 236 -1.80 -1.73 -1.56
CA THR A 236 -2.79 -0.63 -1.63
C THR A 236 -3.95 -0.93 -0.68
N LEU A 237 -4.31 0.03 0.16
CA LEU A 237 -5.48 -0.05 1.03
C LEU A 237 -6.73 0.12 0.17
N CYS A 238 -7.55 -0.92 0.12
CA CYS A 238 -8.77 -0.96 -0.68
C CYS A 238 -9.99 -1.01 0.23
N ASP A 239 -11.14 -0.53 -0.24
CA ASP A 239 -12.39 -0.65 0.52
C ASP A 239 -12.78 -2.13 0.63
N ILE A 240 -13.23 -2.57 1.81
CA ILE A 240 -13.59 -3.99 2.04
C ILE A 240 -14.69 -4.48 1.08
N ARG A 241 -15.48 -3.58 0.50
CA ARG A 241 -16.56 -3.88 -0.45
C ARG A 241 -16.05 -4.15 -1.87
N GLU A 242 -14.87 -3.66 -2.27
CA GLU A 242 -14.33 -3.85 -3.62
C GLU A 242 -13.85 -5.28 -3.85
N ASP A 243 -14.12 -5.90 -5.01
CA ASP A 243 -13.59 -7.25 -5.29
C ASP A 243 -12.16 -7.26 -5.83
N TYR A 244 -11.69 -6.14 -6.37
CA TYR A 244 -10.40 -6.01 -7.03
C TYR A 244 -9.66 -4.77 -6.55
N CYS A 245 -8.35 -4.88 -6.41
CA CYS A 245 -7.51 -3.74 -6.08
C CYS A 245 -7.53 -2.69 -7.19
N SER A 246 -7.86 -1.45 -6.85
CA SER A 246 -7.89 -0.32 -7.79
C SER A 246 -6.56 -0.10 -8.54
N ARG A 247 -5.42 -0.37 -7.88
CA ARG A 247 -4.07 -0.17 -8.43
C ARG A 247 -3.56 -1.33 -9.30
N CYS A 248 -3.52 -2.55 -8.75
CA CYS A 248 -2.89 -3.69 -9.41
C CYS A 248 -3.87 -4.64 -10.10
N LYS A 249 -5.18 -4.46 -9.89
CA LYS A 249 -6.27 -5.27 -10.43
C LYS A 249 -6.28 -6.75 -9.99
N CYS A 250 -5.39 -7.15 -9.08
CA CYS A 250 -5.53 -8.46 -8.41
C CYS A 250 -6.80 -8.48 -7.56
N PRO A 251 -7.50 -9.63 -7.47
CA PRO A 251 -8.63 -9.76 -6.58
C PRO A 251 -8.20 -9.55 -5.14
N LEU A 252 -9.07 -8.94 -4.34
CA LEU A 252 -8.87 -8.81 -2.91
C LEU A 252 -9.16 -10.17 -2.27
N LEU A 253 -8.26 -10.61 -1.39
CA LEU A 253 -8.40 -11.85 -0.65
C LEU A 253 -9.35 -11.58 0.51
N LYS A 254 -10.64 -11.84 0.31
CA LYS A 254 -11.68 -11.76 1.35
C LYS A 254 -12.00 -13.14 1.85
#